data_AF-Q9K4U7-F1
#
_entry.id   AF-Q9K4U7-F1
#
_cell.length_a   1.000
_cell.length_b   1.000
_cell.length_c   1.000
_cell.angle_alpha   90.00
_cell.angle_beta   90.00
_cell.angle_gamma   90.00
#
_symmetry.space_group_name_H-M   'P 1'
#
loop_
_entity.id
_entity.type
_entity.pdbx_description
1 polymer ?
#
loop_
_entity_poly.entity_id
_entity_poly.type
_entity_poly.pdbx_seq_one_letter_code
_entity_poly.pdbx_strand_id
1 'polypeptide(L)' 'YNMDMFKELEGNLIGVIGKLLFSFLTRKSRRGSTESV' A
#
# COMPACT_ATOMS: atom_id res chain seq x y z
N TYR A 1 12.52 -7.60 4.14
CA TYR A 1 11.84 -8.88 4.41
C TYR A 1 10.32 -8.72 4.46
N ASN A 2 9.73 -8.19 5.55
CA ASN A 2 8.25 -8.07 5.64
C ASN A 2 7.63 -7.23 4.52
N MET A 3 8.17 -6.04 4.24
CA MET A 3 7.63 -5.16 3.19
C MET A 3 7.83 -5.70 1.77
N ASP A 4 8.81 -6.59 1.56
CA ASP A 4 9.04 -7.17 0.24
C ASP A 4 7.95 -8.20 -0.08
N MET A 5 7.59 -9.04 0.90
CA MET A 5 6.42 -9.93 0.81
C MET A 5 5.12 -9.13 0.58
N PHE A 6 4.93 -7.99 1.26
CA PHE A 6 3.73 -7.17 1.03
C PHE A 6 3.68 -6.55 -0.37
N LYS A 7 4.82 -6.18 -0.96
CA LYS A 7 4.90 -5.71 -2.35
C LYS A 7 4.57 -6.80 -3.35
N GLU A 8 4.95 -8.05 -3.09
CA GLU A 8 4.58 -9.19 -3.94
C GLU A 8 3.05 -9.41 -3.96
N LEU A 9 2.39 -9.18 -2.82
CA LEU A 9 0.92 -9.30 -2.71
C LEU A 9 0.16 -8.11 -3.29
N GLU A 10 0.83 -6.99 -3.57
CA GLU A 10 0.21 -5.77 -4.11
C GLU A 10 -0.49 -6.03 -5.46
N GLY A 11 0.07 -6.91 -6.29
CA GLY A 11 -0.52 -7.30 -7.58
C GLY A 11 -1.88 -7.98 -7.45
N ASN A 12 -2.05 -8.84 -6.43
CA ASN A 12 -3.33 -9.50 -6.15
C ASN A 12 -4.38 -8.48 -5.72
N LEU A 13 -3.98 -7.51 -4.88
CA LEU A 13 -4.87 -6.45 -4.44
C LEU A 13 -5.32 -5.57 -5.62
N ILE A 14 -4.39 -5.15 -6.49
CA ILE A 14 -4.70 -4.41 -7.72
C ILE A 14 -5.65 -5.21 -8.62
N GLY A 15 -5.47 -6.53 -8.73
CA GLY A 15 -6.33 -7.39 -9.53
C GLY A 15 -7.78 -7.41 -9.05
N VAL A 16 -8.00 -7.41 -7.73
CA VAL A 16 -9.34 -7.45 -7.12
C VAL A 16 -10.02 -6.08 -7.14
N ILE A 17 -9.30 -4.99 -6.86
CA ILE A 17 -9.92 -3.66 -6.68
C ILE A 17 -9.74 -2.72 -7.89
N GLY A 18 -8.85 -3.06 -8.82
CA GLY A 18 -8.51 -2.27 -10.00
C GLY A 18 -7.48 -1.16 -9.74
N LYS A 19 -6.73 -0.81 -10.81
CA LYS A 19 -5.63 0.17 -10.76
C LYS A 19 -6.07 1.59 -10.33
N LEU A 20 -7.25 2.03 -10.77
CA LEU A 20 -7.74 3.40 -10.55
C LEU A 20 -8.06 3.62 -9.06
N LEU A 21 -8.79 2.69 -8.44
CA LEU A 21 -9.09 2.72 -7.01
C LEU A 21 -7.85 2.47 -6.16
N PHE A 22 -6.99 1.52 -6.54
CA PHE A 22 -5.72 1.28 -5.84
C PHE A 22 -4.89 2.55 -5.75
N SER A 23 -4.65 3.22 -6.88
CA SER A 23 -3.87 4.46 -6.95
C SER A 23 -4.48 5.58 -6.10
N PHE A 24 -5.80 5.68 -6.05
CA PHE A 24 -6.50 6.64 -5.20
C PHE A 24 -6.23 6.42 -3.71
N LEU A 25 -6.27 5.15 -3.25
CA LEU A 25 -6.10 4.79 -1.84
C LEU A 25 -4.65 4.89 -1.36
N THR A 26 -3.69 4.54 -2.20
CA THR A 26 -2.26 4.44 -1.82
C THR A 26 -1.45 5.70 -2.12
N ARG A 27 -2.03 6.68 -2.80
CA ARG A 27 -1.42 7.96 -3.18
C ARG A 27 -0.69 8.71 -2.05
N LYS A 28 -1.18 8.61 -0.81
CA LYS A 28 -0.68 9.41 0.32
C LYS A 28 0.16 8.55 1.25
N SER A 29 1.36 9.02 1.58
CA SER A 29 2.12 8.50 2.72
C SER A 29 1.52 9.00 4.03
N ARG A 30 1.50 8.16 5.06
CA ARG A 30 1.08 8.51 6.41
C ARG A 30 2.31 8.59 7.32
N ARG A 31 2.24 9.46 8.33
CA ARG A 31 3.25 9.54 9.39
C ARG A 31 3.36 8.18 10.08
N GLY A 32 4.58 7.78 10.44
CA GLY A 32 4.82 6.55 11.17
C GLY A 32 4.15 6.58 12.54
N SER A 33 3.55 5.47 12.96
CA SER A 33 2.81 5.37 14.24
C SER A 33 3.68 5.60 15.48
N THR A 34 5.00 5.55 15.35
CA THR A 34 5.99 5.76 16.42
C THR A 34 6.83 7.02 16.21
N GLU A 35 6.54 7.83 15.19
CA GLU A 35 7.24 9.09 14.98
C GLU A 35 6.68 10.13 15.96
N SER A 36 7.54 10.71 16.80
CA SER A 36 7.16 11.78 17.74
C SER A 36 6.52 12.93 17.00
N VAL A 37 5.32 13.37 17.42
CA VAL A 37 4.50 14.41 16.77
C VAL A 37 5.27 15.71 16.55
#